data_AF-A0A8I0KI24-F1
#
_entry.id   AF-A0A8I0KI24-F1
#
_cell.length_a   1.000
_cell.length_b   1.000
_cell.length_c   1.000
_cell.angle_alpha   90.00
_cell.angle_beta   90.00
_cell.angle_gamma   90.00
#
_symmetry.space_group_name_H-M   'P 1'
#
loop_
_entity.id
_entity.type
_entity.pdbx_description
1 polymer ?
#
loop_
_entity_poly.entity_id
_entity_poly.type
_entity_poly.pdbx_seq_one_letter_code
_entity_poly.pdbx_strand_id
1 'polypeptide(L)'
;MSEKIFVQKTGSCICGKVKFTVKLDEIPRVFNCHCEDCRKKIGGMISIIELRENAIDLKIDELSVYEHSGGSNNKIKKHFCKICAAPVLTYVQKWDKFYLYAGLLDDISILKKAINIFYEESHFPFMEIQNSKLKL
;
A
#
# COMPACT_ATOMS: atom_id res chain seq x y z
N MET A 1 12.02 -12.25 -24.93
CA MET A 1 11.47 -12.13 -23.57
C MET A 1 12.43 -11.25 -22.80
N SER A 2 12.05 -10.02 -22.45
CA SER A 2 12.89 -9.15 -21.62
C SER A 2 13.04 -9.77 -20.23
N GLU A 3 14.28 -9.82 -19.72
CA GLU A 3 14.53 -10.23 -18.34
C GLU A 3 13.79 -9.28 -17.40
N LYS A 4 13.02 -9.83 -16.46
CA LYS A 4 12.38 -9.02 -15.43
C LYS A 4 13.45 -8.59 -14.44
N ILE A 5 13.78 -7.31 -14.46
CA ILE A 5 14.71 -6.70 -13.51
C ILE A 5 13.93 -6.41 -12.23
N PHE A 6 14.45 -6.91 -11.11
CA PHE A 6 13.89 -6.69 -9.78
C PHE A 6 14.84 -5.86 -8.92
N VAL A 7 14.27 -5.04 -8.04
CA VAL A 7 15.01 -4.27 -7.05
C VAL A 7 14.56 -4.73 -5.66
N GLN A 8 15.52 -5.06 -4.81
CA GLN A 8 15.25 -5.35 -3.41
C GLN A 8 15.12 -4.04 -2.61
N LYS A 9 14.08 -3.95 -1.79
CA LYS A 9 13.85 -2.85 -0.86
C LYS A 9 13.56 -3.39 0.54
N THR A 10 13.79 -2.56 1.55
CA THR A 10 13.45 -2.83 2.94
C THR A 10 12.40 -1.83 3.41
N GLY A 11 11.76 -2.16 4.51
CA GLY A 11 10.83 -1.26 5.16
C GLY A 11 10.46 -1.73 6.56
N SER A 12 9.78 -0.84 7.27
CA SER A 12 9.28 -1.15 8.60
C SER A 12 8.04 -0.32 8.95
N CYS A 13 7.25 -0.82 9.90
CA CYS A 13 6.21 0.00 10.53
C CYS A 13 6.83 1.10 11.42
N ILE A 14 6.04 2.12 11.78
CA ILE A 14 6.54 3.27 12.57
C ILE A 14 7.16 2.91 13.93
N CYS A 15 6.74 1.82 14.57
CA CYS A 15 7.36 1.34 15.82
C CYS A 15 8.56 0.40 15.60
N GLY A 16 8.91 0.06 14.36
CA GLY A 16 10.02 -0.82 14.01
C GLY A 16 9.82 -2.31 14.29
N LYS A 17 8.67 -2.71 14.85
CA LYS A 17 8.38 -4.11 15.21
C LYS A 17 8.19 -5.01 14.00
N VAL A 18 7.38 -4.56 13.03
CA VAL A 18 7.27 -5.20 11.71
C VAL A 18 8.38 -4.65 10.84
N LYS A 19 9.27 -5.54 10.38
CA LYS A 19 10.31 -5.29 9.39
C LYS A 19 10.13 -6.27 8.24
N PHE A 20 10.50 -5.86 7.03
CA PHE A 20 10.37 -6.72 5.87
C PHE A 20 11.44 -6.44 4.81
N THR A 21 11.66 -7.44 3.96
CA THR A 21 12.35 -7.31 2.68
C THR A 21 11.36 -7.57 1.56
N VAL A 22 11.40 -6.78 0.49
CA VAL A 22 10.49 -6.93 -0.65
C VAL A 22 11.24 -6.82 -1.98
N LYS A 23 10.90 -7.69 -2.94
CA LYS A 23 11.36 -7.65 -4.33
C LYS A 23 10.31 -6.95 -5.17
N LEU A 24 10.64 -5.79 -5.71
CA LEU A 24 9.75 -5.01 -6.58
C LEU A 24 10.24 -5.05 -8.02
N ASP A 25 9.33 -4.90 -8.98
CA ASP A 25 9.71 -4.59 -10.36
C ASP A 25 10.48 -3.25 -10.38
N GLU A 26 11.41 -3.06 -11.32
CA GLU A 26 12.14 -1.79 -11.49
C GLU A 26 11.20 -0.58 -11.63
N ILE A 27 10.03 -0.80 -12.23
CA ILE A 27 8.92 0.15 -12.29
C ILE A 27 7.72 -0.49 -11.58
N PRO A 28 7.54 -0.29 -10.26
CA PRO A 28 6.45 -0.88 -9.50
C PRO A 28 5.09 -0.34 -9.95
N ARG A 29 4.06 -1.19 -9.95
CA ARG A 29 2.67 -0.74 -10.11
C ARG A 29 2.14 -0.16 -8.81
N VAL A 30 2.05 1.17 -8.75
CA VAL A 30 1.56 1.91 -7.58
C VAL A 30 0.17 2.48 -7.86
N PHE A 31 -0.70 2.41 -6.87
CA PHE A 31 -2.04 2.99 -6.91
C PHE A 31 -2.24 3.94 -5.74
N ASN A 32 -2.81 5.11 -6.01
CA ASN A 32 -3.37 5.99 -4.99
C ASN A 32 -4.86 5.66 -4.86
N CYS A 33 -5.21 4.94 -3.81
CA CYS A 33 -6.58 4.52 -3.54
C CYS A 33 -7.33 5.56 -2.73
N HIS A 34 -8.47 6.00 -3.28
CA HIS A 34 -9.36 7.00 -2.69
C HIS A 34 -10.71 6.40 -2.28
N CYS A 35 -10.83 5.07 -2.16
CA CYS A 35 -12.10 4.45 -1.74
C CYS A 35 -12.43 4.76 -0.27
N GLU A 36 -13.70 4.58 0.10
CA GLU A 36 -14.17 4.89 1.45
C GLU A 36 -13.43 4.11 2.55
N ASP A 37 -13.05 2.85 2.30
CA ASP A 37 -12.25 2.05 3.23
C ASP A 37 -10.91 2.73 3.54
N CYS A 38 -10.23 3.24 2.50
CA CYS A 38 -8.95 3.90 2.66
C CYS A 38 -9.12 5.22 3.43
N ARG A 39 -10.15 6.00 3.09
CA ARG A 39 -10.49 7.25 3.78
C ARG A 39 -10.83 7.02 5.25
N LYS A 40 -11.68 6.04 5.57
CA LYS A 40 -12.05 5.71 6.96
C LYS A 40 -10.87 5.16 7.76
N LYS A 41 -9.97 4.40 7.12
CA LYS A 41 -8.84 3.76 7.80
C LYS A 41 -7.76 4.74 8.24
N ILE A 42 -7.45 5.75 7.42
CA ILE A 42 -6.30 6.63 7.68
C ILE A 42 -6.62 8.13 7.54
N GLY A 43 -7.87 8.49 7.30
CA GLY A 43 -8.29 9.88 7.09
C GLY A 43 -7.92 10.47 5.73
N GLY A 44 -7.63 9.66 4.69
CA GLY A 44 -7.22 10.19 3.39
C GLY A 44 -6.94 9.12 2.32
N MET A 45 -6.15 9.50 1.31
CA MET A 45 -5.73 8.59 0.24
C MET A 45 -4.58 7.68 0.70
N ILE A 46 -4.55 6.44 0.21
CA ILE A 46 -3.47 5.49 0.50
C ILE A 46 -2.74 5.13 -0.78
N SER A 47 -1.42 5.30 -0.79
CA SER A 47 -0.56 4.72 -1.83
C SER A 47 -0.23 3.25 -1.51
N ILE A 48 -0.54 2.35 -2.44
CA ILE A 48 -0.28 0.91 -2.35
C ILE A 48 0.49 0.41 -3.57
N ILE A 49 1.35 -0.60 -3.37
CA ILE A 49 2.16 -1.24 -4.40
C ILE A 49 1.62 -2.65 -4.61
N GLU A 50 1.24 -3.00 -5.84
CA GLU A 50 0.86 -4.37 -6.18
C GLU A 50 2.08 -5.30 -6.10
N LEU A 51 1.96 -6.38 -5.33
CA LEU A 51 3.03 -7.34 -5.16
C LEU A 51 2.89 -8.52 -6.13
N ARG A 52 4.03 -9.03 -6.59
CA ARG A 52 4.09 -10.39 -7.15
C ARG A 52 3.91 -11.42 -6.03
N GLU A 53 3.58 -12.64 -6.42
CA GLU A 53 3.53 -13.76 -5.48
C GLU A 53 4.90 -13.96 -4.83
N ASN A 54 4.93 -14.24 -3.53
CA ASN A 54 6.15 -14.46 -2.75
C ASN A 54 7.18 -13.33 -2.85
N ALA A 55 6.75 -12.11 -3.15
CA ALA A 55 7.64 -10.95 -3.31
C ALA A 55 8.10 -10.33 -1.99
N ILE A 56 7.42 -10.62 -0.88
CA ILE A 56 7.69 -10.01 0.42
C ILE A 56 8.00 -11.09 1.47
N ASP A 57 9.01 -10.82 2.28
CA ASP A 57 9.39 -11.62 3.44
C ASP A 57 9.20 -10.77 4.70
N LEU A 58 8.35 -11.26 5.61
CA LEU A 58 8.03 -10.64 6.90
C LEU A 58 7.52 -11.66 7.90
N LYS A 59 7.53 -11.28 9.18
CA LYS A 59 7.01 -12.07 10.28
C LYS A 59 5.50 -11.87 10.46
N ILE A 60 4.70 -12.89 10.13
CA ILE A 60 3.23 -12.83 10.16
C ILE A 60 2.69 -12.73 11.60
N ASP A 61 3.39 -13.31 12.57
CA ASP A 61 3.03 -13.27 14.00
C ASP A 61 3.05 -11.84 14.58
N GLU A 62 3.70 -10.89 13.91
CA GLU A 62 3.70 -9.47 14.27
C GLU A 62 2.49 -8.69 13.70
N LEU A 63 1.63 -9.36 12.93
CA LEU A 63 0.49 -8.77 12.25
C LEU A 63 -0.84 -9.26 12.83
N SER A 64 -1.79 -8.33 12.98
CA SER A 64 -3.21 -8.62 13.13
C SER A 64 -3.91 -8.51 11.78
N VAL A 65 -5.02 -9.23 11.62
CA VAL A 65 -5.82 -9.26 10.39
C VAL A 65 -7.25 -8.82 10.68
N TYR A 66 -7.74 -7.89 9.87
CA TYR A 66 -9.15 -7.53 9.81
C TYR A 66 -9.69 -7.93 8.43
N GLU A 67 -10.78 -8.69 8.40
CA GLU A 67 -11.43 -9.11 7.16
C GLU A 67 -12.82 -8.48 7.05
N HIS A 68 -13.13 -7.96 5.86
CA HIS A 68 -14.46 -7.47 5.51
C HIS A 68 -14.73 -7.69 4.02
N SER A 69 -15.98 -7.48 3.60
CA SER A 69 -16.35 -7.50 2.18
C SER A 69 -16.16 -6.10 1.58
N GLY A 70 -15.46 -6.00 0.45
CA GLY A 70 -15.36 -4.75 -0.30
C GLY A 70 -16.62 -4.46 -1.13
N GLY A 71 -16.64 -3.34 -1.87
CA GLY A 71 -17.79 -2.94 -2.71
C GLY A 71 -18.17 -3.93 -3.83
N SER A 72 -17.31 -4.91 -4.13
CA SER A 72 -17.61 -6.01 -5.07
C SER A 72 -18.07 -7.30 -4.39
N ASN A 73 -18.39 -7.26 -3.09
CA ASN A 73 -18.68 -8.40 -2.22
C ASN A 73 -17.54 -9.43 -2.04
N ASN A 74 -16.41 -9.25 -2.72
CA ASN A 74 -15.20 -10.04 -2.49
C ASN A 74 -14.53 -9.67 -1.16
N LYS A 75 -13.89 -10.64 -0.52
CA LYS A 75 -13.18 -10.42 0.75
C LYS A 75 -11.94 -9.56 0.56
N ILE A 76 -11.72 -8.68 1.51
CA ILE A 76 -10.53 -7.87 1.68
C ILE A 76 -9.95 -8.20 3.05
N LYS A 77 -8.66 -8.56 3.11
CA LYS A 77 -7.95 -8.77 4.37
C LYS A 77 -6.91 -7.67 4.57
N LYS A 78 -7.09 -6.88 5.63
CA LYS A 78 -6.16 -5.82 6.05
C LYS A 78 -5.23 -6.38 7.11
N HIS A 79 -3.93 -6.40 6.83
CA HIS A 79 -2.90 -6.81 7.76
C HIS A 79 -2.22 -5.55 8.32
N PHE A 80 -2.06 -5.48 9.64
CA PHE A 80 -1.53 -4.31 10.33
C PHE A 80 -0.69 -4.70 11.54
N CYS A 81 0.26 -3.85 11.91
CA CYS A 81 1.13 -4.08 13.04
C CYS A 81 0.32 -4.16 14.35
N LYS A 82 0.55 -5.21 15.15
CA LYS A 82 -0.10 -5.41 16.46
C LYS A 82 0.18 -4.29 17.48
N ILE A 83 1.29 -3.57 17.32
CA ILE A 83 1.77 -2.58 18.29
C ILE A 83 1.33 -1.17 17.93
N CYS A 84 1.59 -0.73 16.69
CA CYS A 84 1.33 0.66 16.28
C CYS A 84 0.14 0.82 15.33
N ALA A 85 -0.60 -0.26 15.05
CA ALA A 85 -1.72 -0.30 14.10
C ALA A 85 -1.37 0.11 12.66
N ALA A 86 -0.09 0.36 12.34
CA ALA A 86 0.34 0.74 11.01
C ALA A 86 -0.11 -0.32 9.98
N PRO A 87 -0.74 0.08 8.87
CA PRO A 87 -1.16 -0.85 7.85
C PRO A 87 0.03 -1.39 7.05
N VAL A 88 0.10 -2.70 6.86
CA VAL A 88 1.26 -3.37 6.23
C VAL A 88 0.91 -3.97 4.88
N LEU A 89 -0.11 -4.84 4.83
CA LEU A 89 -0.58 -5.47 3.60
C LEU A 89 -2.09 -5.39 3.47
N THR A 90 -2.60 -5.28 2.25
CA THR A 90 -3.98 -5.60 1.91
C THR A 90 -3.99 -6.77 0.94
N TYR A 91 -4.74 -7.82 1.24
CA TYR A 91 -5.10 -8.86 0.27
C TYR A 91 -6.49 -8.57 -0.29
N VAL A 92 -6.64 -8.68 -1.61
CA VAL A 92 -7.92 -8.49 -2.31
C VAL A 92 -8.27 -9.78 -3.05
N GLN A 93 -9.32 -10.48 -2.59
CA GLN A 93 -9.72 -11.77 -3.15
C GLN A 93 -10.09 -11.67 -4.63
N LYS A 94 -10.75 -10.58 -5.06
CA LYS A 94 -11.17 -10.38 -6.45
C LYS A 94 -10.01 -10.54 -7.45
N TRP A 95 -8.81 -10.14 -7.05
CA TRP A 95 -7.62 -10.15 -7.90
C TRP A 95 -6.61 -11.24 -7.52
N ASP A 96 -6.83 -11.89 -6.38
CA ASP A 96 -5.86 -12.80 -5.75
C ASP A 96 -4.47 -12.14 -5.64
N LYS A 97 -4.44 -10.94 -5.05
CA LYS A 97 -3.22 -10.13 -4.92
C LYS A 97 -3.06 -9.52 -3.55
N PHE A 98 -1.80 -9.43 -3.14
CA PHE A 98 -1.34 -8.61 -2.04
C PHE A 98 -0.88 -7.24 -2.53
N TYR A 99 -1.14 -6.24 -1.71
CA TYR A 99 -0.71 -4.87 -1.91
C TYR A 99 0.02 -4.39 -0.66
N LEU A 100 1.26 -3.93 -0.84
CA LEU A 100 2.06 -3.31 0.21
C LEU A 100 1.69 -1.84 0.37
N TYR A 101 1.56 -1.38 1.61
CA TYR A 101 1.41 0.05 1.89
C TYR A 101 2.73 0.76 1.62
N ALA A 102 2.75 1.63 0.61
CA ALA A 102 3.97 2.19 0.03
C ALA A 102 4.80 3.02 1.04
N GLY A 103 4.12 3.68 1.98
CA GLY A 103 4.76 4.51 3.01
C GLY A 103 5.57 3.75 4.04
N LEU A 104 5.60 2.41 4.00
CA LEU A 104 6.45 1.61 4.88
C LEU A 104 7.85 1.35 4.30
N LEU A 105 8.10 1.66 3.03
CA LEU A 105 9.44 1.53 2.46
C LEU A 105 10.38 2.55 3.10
N ASP A 106 11.59 2.12 3.46
CA ASP A 106 12.61 3.02 4.00
C ASP A 106 13.11 4.01 2.92
N ASP A 107 13.10 3.57 1.66
CA ASP A 107 13.44 4.37 0.49
C ASP A 107 12.35 4.28 -0.58
N ILE A 108 11.64 5.39 -0.79
CA ILE A 108 10.54 5.54 -1.75
C ILE A 108 11.00 6.06 -3.12
N SER A 109 12.30 6.26 -3.35
CA SER A 109 12.84 6.87 -4.57
C SER A 109 12.47 6.13 -5.86
N ILE A 110 12.18 4.82 -5.78
CA ILE A 110 11.74 3.99 -6.91
C ILE A 110 10.28 4.26 -7.33
N LEU A 111 9.47 4.88 -6.48
CA LEU A 111 8.06 5.15 -6.73
C LEU A 111 7.92 6.43 -7.56
N LYS A 112 7.98 6.29 -8.90
CA LYS A 112 7.95 7.44 -9.82
C LYS A 112 6.57 7.82 -10.33
N LYS A 113 5.62 6.87 -10.36
CA LYS A 113 4.28 7.06 -10.92
C LYS A 113 3.27 6.29 -10.09
N ALA A 114 2.06 6.83 -9.98
CA ALA A 114 0.92 6.14 -9.38
C ALA A 114 -0.35 6.41 -10.21
N ILE A 115 -1.25 5.43 -10.22
CA ILE A 115 -2.57 5.54 -10.84
C ILE A 115 -3.59 5.87 -9.74
N ASN A 116 -4.36 6.95 -9.89
CA ASN A 116 -5.46 7.24 -8.97
C ASN A 116 -6.65 6.31 -9.28
N ILE A 117 -7.17 5.64 -8.25
CA ILE A 117 -8.33 4.74 -8.36
C ILE A 117 -9.38 5.13 -7.33
N PHE A 118 -10.66 4.95 -7.69
CA PHE A 118 -11.82 5.26 -6.85
C PHE A 118 -11.88 6.73 -6.38
N TYR A 119 -11.32 7.65 -7.17
CA TYR A 119 -11.21 9.07 -6.83
C TYR A 119 -12.58 9.72 -6.54
N GLU A 120 -13.55 9.49 -7.42
CA GLU A 120 -14.90 10.06 -7.30
C GLU A 120 -15.68 9.55 -6.07
N GLU A 121 -15.28 8.41 -5.48
CA GLU A 121 -16.02 7.81 -4.37
C GLU A 121 -15.82 8.56 -3.06
N SER A 122 -14.58 8.97 -2.75
CA SER A 122 -14.30 9.52 -1.43
C SER A 122 -13.13 10.50 -1.35
N HIS A 123 -12.67 11.04 -2.49
CA HIS A 123 -11.73 12.15 -2.47
C HIS A 123 -12.27 13.34 -1.67
N PHE A 124 -11.41 13.97 -0.87
CA PHE A 124 -11.74 15.22 -0.19
C PHE A 124 -11.64 16.39 -1.18
N PRO A 125 -12.74 17.09 -1.52
CA PRO A 125 -12.72 18.10 -2.59
C PRO A 125 -11.73 19.25 -2.36
N PHE A 126 -11.31 19.48 -1.11
CA PHE A 126 -10.35 20.53 -0.75
C PHE A 126 -8.88 20.10 -0.89
N MET A 127 -8.58 18.83 -1.18
CA MET A 127 -7.21 18.34 -1.36
C MET A 127 -6.66 18.66 -2.76
N GLU A 128 -6.59 19.95 -3.11
CA GLU A 128 -5.81 20.42 -4.26
C GLU A 128 -4.34 20.62 -3.85
N ILE A 129 -3.42 19.82 -4.41
CA ILE A 129 -1.98 20.05 -4.26
C ILE A 129 -1.53 20.99 -5.37
N GLN A 130 -1.39 22.29 -5.06
CA GLN A 130 -0.85 23.28 -6.00
C GLN A 130 0.67 23.40 -5.79
N ASN A 131 1.45 22.93 -6.77
CA ASN A 131 2.93 22.93 -6.69
C ASN A 131 3.54 24.31 -6.39
N SER A 132 2.91 25.38 -6.88
CA SER A 132 3.33 26.77 -6.64
C SER A 132 3.24 27.22 -5.17
N LYS A 133 2.54 26.45 -4.32
CA LYS A 133 2.33 26.73 -2.90
C LYS A 133 3.09 25.77 -1.98
N LEU A 134 3.87 24.84 -2.54
CA LEU A 134 4.73 23.97 -1.75
C LEU A 134 5.90 24.78 -1.18
N LYS A 135 5.99 24.85 0.15
CA LYS A 135 7.23 25.25 0.80
C LYS A 135 8.13 24.03 0.85
N LEU A 136 9.20 24.06 0.05
CA LEU A 136 10.27 23.06 0.08
C LEU A 136 11.18 23.30 1.29
#